data_AF-A0A222G883-F1
#
_entry.id   AF-A0A222G883-F1
#
_cell.length_a   1.000
_cell.length_b   1.000
_cell.length_c   1.000
_cell.angle_alpha   90.00
_cell.angle_beta   90.00
_cell.angle_gamma   90.00
#
_symmetry.space_group_name_H-M   'P 1'
#
loop_
_entity.id
_entity.type
_entity.pdbx_description
1 polymer ?
#
loop_
_entity_poly.entity_id
_entity_poly.type
_entity_poly.pdbx_seq_one_letter_code
_entity_poly.pdbx_strand_id
1 'polypeptide(L)' 'MEANKLARLSCLFEKAVANNAKLLEKHELDELYNEFINDGRDHIKNTVVAFPKGLRRTAS' A
#
# COMPACT_ATOMS: atom_id res chain seq x y z
N MET A 1 -10.36 1.70 4.54
CA MET A 1 -10.27 3.05 3.95
C MET A 1 -11.63 3.42 3.38
N GLU A 2 -12.09 4.65 3.66
CA GLU A 2 -13.40 5.16 3.21
C GLU A 2 -13.43 5.53 1.71
N ALA A 3 -14.59 5.37 1.05
CA ALA A 3 -14.75 5.66 -0.38
C ALA A 3 -14.40 7.11 -0.75
N ASN A 4 -14.70 8.05 0.15
CA ASN A 4 -14.35 9.47 -0.02
C ASN A 4 -12.83 9.69 -0.02
N LYS A 5 -12.09 8.95 0.81
CA LYS A 5 -10.63 9.01 0.87
C LYS A 5 -10.02 8.39 -0.37
N LEU A 6 -10.59 7.32 -0.89
CA LEU A 6 -10.14 6.68 -2.13
C LEU A 6 -10.32 7.62 -3.33
N ALA A 7 -11.47 8.30 -3.45
CA ALA A 7 -11.70 9.31 -4.47
C ALA A 7 -10.71 10.48 -4.36
N ARG A 8 -10.37 10.88 -3.11
CA ARG A 8 -9.37 11.91 -2.84
C ARG A 8 -7.97 11.46 -3.28
N LEU A 9 -7.59 10.23 -2.96
CA LEU A 9 -6.30 9.64 -3.37
C LEU A 9 -6.18 9.61 -4.90
N SER A 10 -7.21 9.17 -5.64
CA SER A 10 -7.19 9.18 -7.10
C SER A 10 -7.03 10.59 -7.68
N CYS A 11 -7.74 11.58 -7.12
CA CYS A 11 -7.63 12.97 -7.58
C CYS A 11 -6.24 13.56 -7.33
N LEU A 12 -5.66 13.31 -6.15
CA LEU A 12 -4.30 13.77 -5.82
C LEU A 12 -3.24 13.05 -6.68
N PHE A 13 -3.47 11.77 -7.00
CA PHE A 13 -2.60 11.00 -7.86
C PHE A 13 -2.57 11.57 -9.28
N GLU A 14 -3.73 11.84 -9.88
CA GLU A 14 -3.82 12.47 -11.20
C GLU A 14 -3.10 13.83 -11.24
N LYS A 15 -3.25 14.63 -10.19
CA LYS A 15 -2.52 15.91 -10.05
C LYS A 15 -1.01 15.73 -9.93
N ALA A 16 -0.57 14.69 -9.22
CA ALA A 16 0.85 14.37 -9.07
C ALA A 16 1.45 13.89 -10.40
N VAL A 17 0.72 13.07 -11.15
CA VAL A 17 1.11 12.62 -12.51
C VAL A 17 1.14 13.79 -13.49
N ALA A 18 0.19 14.72 -13.40
CA ALA A 18 0.17 15.96 -14.18
C ALA A 18 1.27 16.97 -13.75
N ASN A 19 2.14 16.60 -12.81
CA ASN A 19 3.21 17.43 -12.23
C ASN A 19 2.73 18.78 -11.66
N ASN A 20 1.44 18.87 -11.34
CA ASN A 20 0.76 20.03 -10.77
C ASN A 20 0.52 19.90 -9.26
N ALA A 21 0.88 18.77 -8.65
CA ALA A 21 0.70 18.56 -7.22
C ALA A 21 1.63 19.45 -6.39
N LYS A 22 1.03 20.19 -5.45
CA LYS A 22 1.75 20.97 -4.46
C LYS A 22 2.48 20.06 -3.47
N LEU A 23 3.50 20.59 -2.81
CA LEU A 23 4.27 19.89 -1.76
C LEU A 23 3.38 19.34 -0.64
N LEU A 24 2.35 20.11 -0.25
CA LEU A 24 1.33 19.69 0.72
C LEU A 24 0.47 18.52 0.21
N GLU A 25 0.07 18.57 -1.06
CA GLU A 25 -0.74 17.52 -1.69
C GLU A 25 0.05 16.21 -1.83
N LYS A 26 1.37 16.28 -1.99
CA LYS A 26 2.25 15.10 -1.98
C LYS A 26 2.31 14.42 -0.61
N HIS A 27 2.35 15.19 0.47
CA HIS A 27 2.32 14.64 1.82
C HIS A 27 0.96 13.98 2.12
N GLU A 28 -0.15 14.64 1.75
CA GLU A 28 -1.50 14.08 1.87
C GLU A 28 -1.64 12.79 1.04
N LEU A 29 -1.09 12.76 -0.17
CA LEU A 29 -1.08 11.57 -1.02
C LEU A 29 -0.33 10.40 -0.36
N ASP A 30 0.82 10.66 0.27
CA ASP A 30 1.65 9.64 0.91
C ASP A 30 0.97 9.05 2.16
N GLU A 31 0.30 9.89 2.96
CA GLU A 31 -0.52 9.44 4.08
C GLU A 31 -1.71 8.57 3.61
N LEU A 32 -2.41 8.99 2.56
CA LEU A 32 -3.53 8.24 2.00
C LEU A 32 -3.09 6.90 1.40
N TYR A 33 -1.91 6.84 0.77
CA TYR A 33 -1.32 5.59 0.27
C TYR A 33 -1.00 4.64 1.42
N ASN A 34 -0.39 5.15 2.49
CA ASN A 34 -0.09 4.35 3.67
C ASN A 34 -1.36 3.82 4.32
N GLU A 35 -2.42 4.63 4.44
CA GLU A 35 -3.71 4.18 4.94
C GLU A 35 -4.30 3.07 4.06
N PHE A 36 -4.28 3.23 2.73
CA PHE A 36 -4.79 2.23 1.79
C PHE A 36 -4.03 0.89 1.88
N ILE A 37 -2.70 0.94 1.93
CA ILE A 37 -1.85 -0.26 2.03
C ILE A 37 -2.06 -0.95 3.37
N ASN A 38 -2.13 -0.20 4.47
CA ASN A 38 -2.33 -0.75 5.81
C ASN A 38 -3.70 -1.40 5.95
N ASP A 39 -4.75 -0.79 5.40
CA ASP A 39 -6.10 -1.36 5.37
C ASP A 39 -6.15 -2.70 4.62
N GLY A 40 -5.41 -2.81 3.50
CA GLY A 40 -5.25 -4.05 2.77
C GLY A 40 -4.41 -5.10 3.51
N ARG A 41 -3.38 -4.70 4.25
CA ARG A 41 -2.53 -5.60 5.05
C ARG A 41 -3.20 -6.09 6.32
N ASP A 42 -4.06 -5.30 6.93
CA ASP A 42 -4.83 -5.69 8.12
C ASP A 42 -5.75 -6.88 7.83
N HIS A 43 -6.28 -6.97 6.61
CA HIS A 43 -7.03 -8.13 6.13
C HIS A 43 -6.15 -9.39 5.91
N ILE A 44 -4.82 -9.23 5.77
CA ILE A 44 -3.86 -10.31 5.47
C ILE A 44 -3.13 -10.79 6.74
N LYS A 45 -3.37 -10.19 7.92
CA LYS A 45 -2.70 -10.53 9.19
C LYS A 45 -2.81 -12.00 9.62
N ASN A 46 -3.72 -12.80 9.05
CA ASN A 46 -3.81 -14.24 9.32
C ASN A 46 -3.18 -15.16 8.26
N THR A 47 -2.64 -14.64 7.16
CA THR A 47 -1.89 -15.47 6.20
C THR A 47 -0.41 -15.41 6.56
N VAL A 48 -0.05 -16.00 7.69
CA VAL A 48 1.32 -16.50 7.83
C VAL A 48 1.45 -17.57 6.77
N VAL A 49 2.04 -17.24 5.63
CA VAL A 49 2.54 -18.25 4.68
C VAL A 49 3.63 -19.00 5.43
N ALA A 50 3.20 -20.04 6.14
CA ALA A 50 4.07 -20.99 6.78
C ALA A 50 4.76 -21.73 5.64
N PHE A 51 5.93 -21.26 5.24
CA PHE A 51 6.81 -22.03 4.38
C PHE A 51 7.06 -23.36 5.10
N PRO A 52 6.61 -24.50 4.56
CA PRO A 52 6.92 -25.77 5.17
C PRO A 52 8.45 -25.84 5.27
N LYS A 53 8.97 -26.13 6.47
CA LYS A 53 10.39 -26.44 6.70
C LYS A 53 10.71 -27.76 5.99
N GLY A 54 10.64 -27.76 4.66
CA GLY A 54 10.95 -28.88 3.78
C GLY A 54 12.44 -28.91 3.52
N LEU A 55 13.13 -29.78 4.26
CA LEU A 55 14.34 -30.49 3.89
C LEU A 55 15.37 -29.71 3.05
N ARG A 56 16.33 -29.08 3.75
CA ARG A 56 17.57 -28.61 3.13
C ARG A 56 18.24 -29.80 2.43
N ARG A 57 18.13 -29.87 1.11
CA ARG A 57 18.95 -30.80 0.31
C ARG A 57 20.38 -30.26 0.37
N THR A 58 21.19 -30.82 1.24
CA THR A 58 22.64 -30.60 1.20
C THR A 58 23.16 -31.32 -0.04
N ALA A 59 23.88 -30.61 -0.90
CA ALA A 59 24.61 -31.25 -1.99
C ALA A 59 25.71 -32.14 -1.40
N SER A 60 25.84 -33.37 -1.91
CA SER A 60 26.99 -34.26 -1.71
C SER A 60 27.70 -34.45 -3.04
#